data_AF-X1C9T9-F1
#
_entry.id   AF-X1C9T9-F1
#
_cell.length_a   1.000
_cell.length_b   1.000
_cell.length_c   1.000
_cell.angle_alpha   90.00
_cell.angle_beta   90.00
_cell.angle_gamma   90.00
#
_symmetry.space_group_name_H-M   'P 1'
#
loop_
_entity.id
_entity.type
_entity.pdbx_description
1 polymer ?
#
loop_
_entity_poly.entity_id
_entity_poly.type
_entity_poly.pdbx_seq_one_letter_code
_entity_poly.pdbx_strand_id
1 'polypeptide(L)' 'MEKPEKLEQEHLEYLDGLRESGVTNMFGARPYLKQSFDLNKKEAGEILAYWMKTFSERHPQK' A
#
# COMPACT_ATOMS: atom_id res chain seq x y z
N MET A 1 1.07 -3.35 15.61
CA MET A 1 2.00 -2.61 14.71
C MET A 1 1.49 -1.21 14.61
N GLU A 2 2.39 -0.23 14.60
CA GLU A 2 2.00 1.17 14.57
C GLU A 2 1.58 1.56 13.15
N LYS A 3 0.52 2.36 13.06
CA LYS A 3 0.06 2.96 11.80
C LYS A 3 1.15 3.94 11.33
N PRO A 4 1.65 3.86 10.07
CA PRO A 4 2.61 4.83 9.57
C PRO A 4 2.05 6.25 9.66
N GLU A 5 2.90 7.23 9.96
CA GLU A 5 2.51 8.62 10.19
C GLU A 5 1.81 9.23 8.95
N LYS A 6 2.38 8.98 7.77
CA LYS A 6 1.86 9.44 6.47
C LYS A 6 0.75 8.56 5.89
N LEU A 7 0.23 7.59 6.64
CA LEU A 7 -0.79 6.70 6.11
C LEU A 7 -2.15 7.38 6.02
N GLU A 8 -2.56 7.63 4.79
CA GLU A 8 -3.92 8.02 4.40
C GLU A 8 -4.68 6.88 3.72
N GLN A 9 -6.01 6.96 3.73
CA GLN A 9 -6.90 5.94 3.16
C GLN A 9 -6.69 5.76 1.65
N GLU A 10 -6.43 6.85 0.91
CA GLU A 10 -6.19 6.82 -0.54
C GLU A 10 -5.00 5.93 -0.92
N HIS A 11 -3.98 5.82 -0.07
CA HIS A 11 -2.86 4.92 -0.32
C HIS A 11 -3.31 3.45 -0.29
N LEU A 12 -4.24 3.09 0.59
CA LEU A 12 -4.73 1.72 0.72
C LEU A 12 -5.59 1.35 -0.49
N GLU A 13 -6.49 2.25 -0.89
CA GLU A 13 -7.35 2.09 -2.06
C GLU A 13 -6.54 2.01 -3.35
N TYR A 14 -5.51 2.86 -3.48
CA TYR A 14 -4.57 2.80 -4.60
C TYR A 14 -3.85 1.45 -4.67
N LEU A 15 -3.40 0.91 -3.53
CA LEU A 15 -2.72 -0.39 -3.47
C LEU A 15 -3.67 -1.56 -3.77
N ASP A 16 -4.94 -1.47 -3.36
CA ASP A 16 -5.96 -2.45 -3.69
C ASP A 16 -6.17 -2.48 -5.22
N GLY A 17 -6.37 -1.31 -5.85
CA GLY A 17 -6.50 -1.20 -7.30
C GLY A 17 -5.24 -1.65 -8.05
N LEU A 18 -4.04 -1.32 -7.53
CA LEU A 18 -2.78 -1.77 -8.11
C LEU A 18 -2.65 -3.30 -8.04
N ARG A 19 -3.05 -3.92 -6.92
CA ARG A 19 -3.07 -5.38 -6.77
C ARG A 19 -4.02 -6.02 -7.78
N GLU A 20 -5.24 -5.50 -7.90
CA GLU A 20 -6.26 -6.01 -8.84
C GLU A 20 -5.84 -5.85 -10.30
N SER A 21 -5.12 -4.78 -10.63
CA SER A 21 -4.64 -4.53 -11.99
C SER A 21 -3.64 -5.56 -12.50
N GLY A 22 -2.91 -6.23 -11.60
CA GLY A 22 -1.85 -7.18 -11.96
C GLY A 22 -0.61 -6.56 -12.62
N VAL A 23 -0.51 -5.23 -12.74
CA VAL A 23 0.62 -4.53 -13.39
C VAL A 23 1.94 -4.81 -12.68
N THR A 24 1.90 -5.02 -11.37
CA THR A 24 3.08 -5.40 -10.58
C THR A 24 2.70 -6.36 -9.46
N ASN A 25 3.66 -7.13 -8.96
CA ASN A 25 3.48 -7.83 -7.70
C ASN A 25 3.62 -6.83 -6.54
N MET A 26 3.04 -7.14 -5.38
CA MET A 26 3.02 -6.17 -4.29
C MET A 26 4.40 -5.89 -3.68
N PHE A 27 5.40 -6.77 -3.85
CA PHE A 27 6.78 -6.45 -3.45
C PHE A 27 7.41 -5.35 -4.30
N GLY A 28 6.94 -5.20 -5.55
CA GLY A 28 7.30 -4.15 -6.49
C GLY A 28 6.43 -2.90 -6.42
N ALA A 29 5.47 -2.79 -5.49
CA ALA A 29 4.51 -1.69 -5.44
C ALA A 29 5.07 -0.38 -4.86
N ARG A 30 6.22 -0.40 -4.17
CA ARG A 30 6.76 0.82 -3.51
C ARG A 30 7.05 1.99 -4.48
N PRO A 31 7.66 1.79 -5.66
CA PRO A 31 7.87 2.86 -6.63
C PRO A 31 6.57 3.52 -7.10
N TYR A 32 5.48 2.75 -7.21
CA TYR A 32 4.16 3.26 -7.63
C TYR A 32 3.57 4.20 -6.58
N LEU A 33 3.71 3.87 -5.29
CA LEU A 33 3.32 4.79 -4.20
C LEU A 33 4.10 6.09 -4.26
N LYS A 34 5.42 6.03 -4.43
CA LYS A 34 6.27 7.23 -4.51
C LYS A 34 6.00 8.10 -5.73
N GLN A 35 5.51 7.51 -6.82
CA GLN A 35 5.22 8.23 -8.05
C GLN A 35 3.84 8.89 -7.99
N SER A 36 2.89 8.22 -7.34
CA SER A 36 1.49 8.68 -7.25
C SER A 36 1.27 9.65 -6.10
N PHE A 37 2.08 9.56 -5.05
CA PHE A 37 1.98 10.36 -3.83
C PHE A 37 3.34 10.97 -3.50
N ASP A 38 3.33 12.13 -2.82
CA ASP A 38 4.55 12.82 -2.37
C ASP A 38 5.17 12.11 -1.15
N LEU A 39 5.69 10.90 -1.40
CA LEU A 39 6.26 10.02 -0.39
C LEU A 39 7.73 9.75 -0.68
N ASN A 40 8.54 9.84 0.37
CA ASN A 40 9.91 9.38 0.32
C ASN A 40 9.99 7.84 0.35
N LYS A 41 11.22 7.33 0.17
CA LYS A 41 11.48 5.89 0.10
C LYS A 41 11.05 5.12 1.36
N LYS A 42 11.21 5.72 2.53
CA LYS A 42 10.89 5.10 3.82
C LYS A 42 9.37 5.08 4.02
N GLU A 43 8.71 6.22 3.85
CA GLU A 43 7.26 6.37 4.04
C GLU A 43 6.46 5.41 3.14
N ALA A 44 6.78 5.37 1.84
CA ALA A 44 6.14 4.45 0.92
C ALA A 44 6.37 2.97 1.30
N GLY A 45 7.52 2.65 1.90
CA GLY A 45 7.83 1.30 2.37
C GLY A 45 7.02 0.91 3.60
N GLU A 46 6.86 1.83 4.54
CA GLU A 46 6.06 1.64 5.75
C GLU A 46 4.57 1.49 5.41
N ILE A 47 4.05 2.32 4.52
CA ILE A 47 2.67 2.24 4.01
C ILE A 47 2.41 0.91 3.32
N LEU A 48 3.30 0.49 2.40
CA LEU A 48 3.17 -0.80 1.71
C LEU A 48 3.21 -1.98 2.69
N ALA A 49 4.14 -1.96 3.64
CA ALA A 49 4.26 -3.01 4.66
C ALA A 49 3.02 -3.07 5.57
N TYR A 50 2.49 -1.92 5.96
CA TYR A 50 1.25 -1.83 6.73
C TYR A 50 0.08 -2.40 5.93
N TRP A 51 -0.07 -1.99 4.66
CA TRP A 51 -1.13 -2.47 3.77
C TRP A 51 -1.07 -4.00 3.62
N MET A 52 0.10 -4.57 3.33
CA MET A 52 0.27 -6.02 3.11
C MET A 52 -0.17 -6.83 4.33
N LYS A 53 0.18 -6.37 5.52
CA LYS A 53 -0.09 -7.10 6.76
C LYS A 53 -1.54 -6.98 7.23
N THR A 54 -2.23 -5.90 6.86
CA THR A 54 -3.62 -5.62 7.24
C THR A 54 -4.62 -5.88 6.09
N PHE A 55 -4.15 -6.36 4.93
CA PHE A 55 -4.97 -6.55 3.74
C PHE A 55 -6.21 -7.41 4.01
N SER A 56 -6.03 -8.57 4.64
CA SER A 56 -7.12 -9.51 4.91
C SER A 56 -8.18 -8.97 5.87
N GLU A 57 -7.87 -7.96 6.68
CA GLU A 57 -8.84 -7.34 7.60
C GLU A 57 -9.87 -6.50 6.83
N ARG A 58 -9.45 -5.88 5.71
CA ARG A 58 -10.32 -5.11 4.81
C ARG A 58 -10.98 -5.98 3.74
N HIS A 59 -10.34 -7.11 3.42
CA HIS A 59 -10.75 -8.03 2.36
C HIS A 59 -11.01 -9.43 2.92
N PRO A 60 -12.02 -9.61 3.79
CA PRO A 60 -12.34 -10.92 4.34
C PRO A 60 -12.78 -11.86 3.23
N GLN A 61 -12.06 -12.98 3.09
CA GLN A 61 -12.48 -14.09 2.23
C GLN A 61 -13.79 -14.65 2.80
N LYS A 62 -14.84 -14.69 1.98
CA LYS A 62 -16.12 -15.34 2.35
C LYS A 62 -16.01 -16.85 2.28
#